data_AF-A0A136I3D2-F1
#
_entry.id   AF-A0A136I3D2-F1
#
_cell.length_a   1.000
_cell.length_b   1.000
_cell.length_c   1.000
_cell.angle_alpha   90.00
_cell.angle_beta   90.00
_cell.angle_gamma   90.00
#
_symmetry.space_group_name_H-M   'P 1'
#
loop_
_entity.id
_entity.type
_entity.pdbx_description
1 polymer ?
#
loop_
_entity_poly.entity_id
_entity_poly.type
_entity_poly.pdbx_seq_one_letter_code
_entity_poly.pdbx_strand_id
1 'polypeptide(L)'
;MDPTYTNLSSNRSLINYIGNGDTARSDLQDIANKARENQALTATYRDFESQLHGDNIEAFLDKIESGEAPISSESIANYLGFNRQKLAVEFRDIAAKFSITSDTTVNIENGELTVEGDGNEKLQHYLEKNTRLSNLINQTSKLSALNEWALATEYASQLKQDETSDDDIQAFLKSARNVVNTDNFVSFNAQSFGFASDGRTSSIIEQRERD
;
A
#
# COMPACT_ATOMS: atom_id res chain seq x y z
N MET A 1 11.48 -26.71 -5.85
CA MET A 1 11.55 -25.85 -7.04
C MET A 1 10.15 -25.34 -7.30
N ASP A 2 9.97 -24.02 -7.23
CA ASP A 2 8.70 -23.33 -7.37
C ASP A 2 8.29 -23.23 -8.86
N PRO A 3 7.07 -23.62 -9.29
CA PRO A 3 6.69 -23.64 -10.70
C PRO A 3 6.30 -22.27 -11.28
N THR A 4 6.31 -21.19 -10.48
CA THR A 4 5.80 -19.87 -10.88
C THR A 4 6.56 -19.15 -12.00
N TYR A 5 7.72 -19.65 -12.44
CA TYR A 5 8.57 -18.95 -13.43
C TYR A 5 8.70 -19.63 -14.80
N THR A 6 7.86 -20.62 -15.15
CA THR A 6 8.08 -21.42 -16.37
C THR A 6 7.31 -20.98 -17.63
N ASN A 7 6.50 -19.91 -17.60
CA ASN A 7 5.64 -19.56 -18.74
C ASN A 7 5.81 -18.15 -19.32
N LEU A 8 7.00 -17.55 -19.21
CA LEU A 8 7.35 -16.35 -19.99
C LEU A 8 7.99 -16.67 -21.36
N SER A 9 8.02 -17.93 -21.79
CA SER A 9 8.49 -18.32 -23.12
C SER A 9 7.35 -18.87 -23.98
N SER A 10 6.65 -17.97 -24.66
CA SER A 10 5.94 -18.29 -25.90
C SER A 10 5.78 -17.00 -26.68
N ASN A 11 6.78 -16.71 -27.52
CA ASN A 11 6.76 -15.64 -28.51
C ASN A 11 5.67 -15.96 -29.56
N ARG A 12 4.39 -15.72 -29.23
CA ARG A 12 3.26 -15.95 -30.13
C ARG A 12 3.12 -14.76 -31.07
N SER A 13 3.71 -14.88 -32.25
CA SER A 13 3.59 -13.91 -33.34
C SER A 13 2.15 -13.81 -33.84
N LEU A 14 1.74 -12.59 -34.24
CA LEU A 14 0.44 -12.27 -34.87
C LEU A 14 0.10 -13.17 -36.08
N ILE A 15 1.12 -13.77 -36.70
CA ILE A 15 0.98 -14.70 -37.83
C ILE A 15 0.22 -15.97 -37.44
N ASN A 16 0.27 -16.40 -36.17
CA ASN A 16 -0.41 -17.62 -35.71
C ASN A 16 -1.95 -17.48 -35.66
N TYR A 17 -2.47 -16.26 -35.84
CA TYR A 17 -3.92 -15.96 -35.84
C TYR A 17 -4.56 -16.00 -37.23
N ILE A 18 -3.76 -16.12 -38.29
CA ILE A 18 -4.25 -16.25 -39.67
C ILE A 18 -4.41 -17.74 -39.99
N GLY A 19 -5.59 -18.31 -39.70
CA GLY A 19 -5.95 -19.66 -40.16
C GLY A 19 -6.85 -20.49 -39.25
N ASN A 20 -7.10 -20.07 -38.00
CA ASN A 20 -7.97 -20.79 -37.06
C ASN A 20 -8.94 -19.81 -36.39
N GLY A 21 -10.10 -19.58 -37.02
CA GLY A 21 -11.02 -18.49 -36.67
C GLY A 21 -11.59 -18.53 -35.25
N ASP A 22 -11.80 -19.71 -34.68
CA ASP A 22 -12.47 -19.85 -33.38
C ASP A 22 -11.50 -19.73 -32.20
N THR A 23 -10.32 -20.35 -32.26
CA THR A 23 -9.25 -20.21 -31.25
C THR A 23 -8.66 -18.81 -31.27
N ALA A 24 -8.53 -18.21 -32.45
CA ALA A 24 -8.09 -16.83 -32.61
C ALA A 24 -9.02 -15.84 -31.91
N ARG A 25 -10.33 -16.06 -31.99
CA ARG A 25 -11.33 -15.17 -31.40
C ARG A 25 -11.34 -15.26 -29.88
N SER A 26 -11.25 -16.47 -29.31
CA SER A 26 -11.15 -16.67 -27.86
C SER A 26 -9.88 -16.05 -27.28
N ASP A 27 -8.74 -16.28 -27.90
CA ASP A 27 -7.46 -15.72 -27.45
C ASP A 27 -7.41 -14.19 -27.60
N LEU A 28 -7.96 -13.64 -28.68
CA LEU A 28 -8.08 -12.18 -28.84
C LEU A 28 -9.07 -11.57 -27.85
N GLN A 29 -10.11 -12.31 -27.46
CA GLN A 29 -11.07 -11.89 -26.46
C GLN A 29 -10.47 -11.96 -25.06
N ASP A 30 -9.64 -12.95 -24.77
CA ASP A 30 -8.86 -13.04 -23.53
C ASP A 30 -7.78 -11.96 -23.47
N ILE A 31 -7.10 -11.64 -24.58
CA ILE A 31 -6.16 -10.52 -24.65
C ILE A 31 -6.91 -9.19 -24.48
N ALA A 32 -8.08 -9.03 -25.08
CA ALA A 32 -8.90 -7.83 -24.93
C ALA A 32 -9.48 -7.70 -23.51
N ASN A 33 -9.86 -8.81 -22.87
CA ASN A 33 -10.31 -8.84 -21.48
C ASN A 33 -9.16 -8.51 -20.54
N LYS A 34 -7.98 -9.12 -20.73
CA LYS A 34 -6.76 -8.78 -19.97
C LYS A 34 -6.30 -7.34 -20.21
N ALA A 35 -6.44 -6.82 -21.42
CA ALA A 35 -6.13 -5.43 -21.73
C ALA A 35 -7.15 -4.46 -21.11
N ARG A 36 -8.43 -4.83 -21.04
CA ARG A 36 -9.47 -4.08 -20.31
C ARG A 36 -9.28 -4.15 -18.81
N GLU A 37 -8.93 -5.31 -18.26
CA GLU A 37 -8.55 -5.47 -16.85
C GLU A 37 -7.31 -4.64 -16.54
N ASN A 38 -6.29 -4.66 -17.40
CA ASN A 38 -5.09 -3.85 -17.24
C ASN A 38 -5.38 -2.35 -17.41
N GLN A 39 -6.30 -1.95 -18.29
CA GLN A 39 -6.78 -0.57 -18.41
C GLN A 39 -7.65 -0.13 -17.24
N ALA A 40 -8.52 -1.02 -16.74
CA ALA A 40 -9.34 -0.78 -15.56
C ALA A 40 -8.44 -0.67 -14.33
N LEU A 41 -7.46 -1.56 -14.17
CA LEU A 41 -6.38 -1.42 -13.21
C LEU A 41 -5.67 -0.08 -13.45
N THR A 42 -5.07 0.19 -14.60
CA THR A 42 -4.36 1.48 -14.85
C THR A 42 -5.23 2.74 -14.59
N ALA A 43 -6.53 2.69 -14.86
CA ALA A 43 -7.48 3.77 -14.55
C ALA A 43 -7.76 3.85 -13.04
N THR A 44 -8.02 2.72 -12.39
CA THR A 44 -8.10 2.57 -10.93
C THR A 44 -6.80 3.02 -10.27
N TYR A 45 -5.65 2.80 -10.89
CA TYR A 45 -4.32 3.24 -10.43
C TYR A 45 -4.19 4.77 -10.48
N ARG A 46 -4.67 5.39 -11.55
CA ARG A 46 -4.63 6.85 -11.72
C ARG A 46 -5.65 7.55 -10.81
N ASP A 47 -6.83 6.94 -10.66
CA ASP A 47 -7.86 7.40 -9.73
C ASP A 47 -7.39 7.23 -8.28
N PHE A 48 -6.71 6.13 -7.96
CA PHE A 48 -6.09 5.87 -6.67
C PHE A 48 -4.99 6.88 -6.35
N GLU A 49 -4.07 7.13 -7.29
CA GLU A 49 -3.03 8.15 -7.14
C GLU A 49 -3.67 9.53 -6.90
N SER A 50 -4.75 9.86 -7.60
CA SER A 50 -5.51 11.10 -7.40
C SER A 50 -6.21 11.19 -6.03
N GLN A 51 -6.67 10.06 -5.48
CA GLN A 51 -7.32 9.98 -4.17
C GLN A 51 -6.32 10.00 -3.00
N LEU A 52 -5.06 9.65 -3.24
CA LEU A 52 -3.97 9.77 -2.26
C LEU A 52 -3.42 11.22 -2.12
N HIS A 53 -3.87 12.16 -2.95
CA HIS A 53 -3.52 13.58 -2.85
C HIS A 53 -4.47 14.35 -1.90
N GLY A 54 -3.90 15.04 -0.91
CA GLY A 54 -4.59 16.00 -0.02
C GLY A 54 -5.66 15.40 0.89
N ASP A 55 -6.72 16.16 1.12
CA ASP A 55 -7.90 15.92 1.99
C ASP A 55 -8.87 14.82 1.47
N ASN A 56 -8.46 14.03 0.47
CA ASN A 56 -9.29 13.00 -0.15
C ASN A 56 -9.13 11.62 0.52
N ILE A 57 -8.22 11.50 1.49
CA ILE A 57 -7.96 10.26 2.21
C ILE A 57 -9.10 9.96 3.16
N GLU A 58 -9.64 10.96 3.87
CA GLU A 58 -10.84 10.77 4.68
C GLU A 58 -12.02 10.29 3.82
N ALA A 59 -12.24 10.92 2.66
CA ALA A 59 -13.30 10.54 1.74
C ALA A 59 -13.10 9.13 1.15
N PHE A 60 -11.84 8.67 1.02
CA PHE A 60 -11.53 7.31 0.57
C PHE A 60 -11.67 6.29 1.70
N LEU A 61 -11.26 6.64 2.92
CA LEU A 61 -11.50 5.85 4.13
C LEU A 61 -13.00 5.64 4.34
N ASP A 62 -13.81 6.69 4.17
CA ASP A 62 -15.27 6.61 4.27
C ASP A 62 -15.87 5.71 3.17
N LYS A 63 -15.26 5.64 1.97
CA LYS A 63 -15.67 4.71 0.90
C LYS A 63 -15.26 3.25 1.18
N ILE A 64 -14.12 3.03 1.82
CA ILE A 64 -13.74 1.70 2.31
C ILE A 64 -14.72 1.26 3.40
N GLU A 65 -15.06 2.17 4.32
CA GLU A 65 -16.06 1.96 5.38
C GLU A 65 -17.45 1.62 4.86
N SER A 66 -17.89 2.27 3.79
CA SER A 66 -19.19 2.00 3.16
C SER A 66 -19.19 0.77 2.24
N GLY A 67 -18.02 0.18 1.98
CA GLY A 67 -17.85 -0.89 0.99
C GLY A 67 -18.01 -0.43 -0.47
N GLU A 68 -18.01 0.88 -0.71
CA GLU A 68 -18.13 1.50 -2.04
C GLU A 68 -16.76 1.79 -2.70
N ALA A 69 -15.66 1.48 -2.01
CA ALA A 69 -14.33 1.68 -2.55
C ALA A 69 -14.12 0.81 -3.82
N PRO A 70 -13.77 1.39 -4.98
CA PRO A 70 -13.57 0.65 -6.22
C PRO A 70 -12.28 -0.21 -6.23
N ILE A 71 -11.61 -0.38 -5.09
CA ILE A 71 -10.26 -0.98 -4.97
C ILE A 71 -10.29 -2.04 -3.87
N SER A 72 -9.87 -3.27 -4.19
CA SER A 72 -9.78 -4.36 -3.21
C SER A 72 -8.62 -4.19 -2.23
N SER A 73 -8.74 -4.78 -1.04
CA SER A 73 -7.65 -4.90 -0.06
C SER A 73 -6.38 -5.52 -0.66
N GLU A 74 -6.55 -6.57 -1.47
CA GLU A 74 -5.46 -7.20 -2.21
C GLU A 74 -4.72 -6.20 -3.13
N SER A 75 -5.47 -5.32 -3.80
CA SER A 75 -4.84 -4.27 -4.61
C SER A 75 -4.01 -3.36 -3.71
N ILE A 76 -4.58 -2.80 -2.65
CA ILE A 76 -3.86 -1.93 -1.68
C ILE A 76 -2.56 -2.59 -1.20
N ALA A 77 -2.62 -3.85 -0.79
CA ALA A 77 -1.46 -4.62 -0.32
C ALA A 77 -0.38 -4.78 -1.42
N ASN A 78 -0.78 -5.05 -2.66
CA ASN A 78 0.14 -5.20 -3.79
C ASN A 78 0.90 -3.89 -4.09
N TYR A 79 0.21 -2.75 -4.08
CA TYR A 79 0.87 -1.45 -4.26
C TYR A 79 1.78 -1.09 -3.11
N LEU A 80 1.32 -1.33 -1.88
CA LEU A 80 2.13 -1.12 -0.69
C LEU A 80 3.42 -1.92 -0.81
N GLY A 81 3.34 -3.20 -1.19
CA GLY A 81 4.50 -4.05 -1.45
C GLY A 81 5.44 -3.49 -2.53
N PHE A 82 4.89 -3.06 -3.66
CA PHE A 82 5.67 -2.46 -4.75
C PHE A 82 6.40 -1.17 -4.33
N ASN A 83 5.70 -0.27 -3.64
CA ASN A 83 6.30 0.95 -3.15
C ASN A 83 7.35 0.69 -2.06
N ARG A 84 7.09 -0.29 -1.18
CA ARG A 84 8.06 -0.72 -0.16
C ARG A 84 9.34 -1.27 -0.78
N GLN A 85 9.26 -2.03 -1.87
CA GLN A 85 10.45 -2.51 -2.57
C GLN A 85 11.30 -1.36 -3.13
N LYS A 86 10.66 -0.33 -3.68
CA LYS A 86 11.37 0.88 -4.14
C LYS A 86 12.00 1.63 -2.97
N LEU A 87 11.24 1.87 -1.90
CA LEU A 87 11.73 2.55 -0.71
C LEU A 87 12.87 1.78 -0.03
N ALA A 88 12.86 0.45 -0.03
CA ALA A 88 13.96 -0.35 0.50
C ALA A 88 15.29 -0.01 -0.18
N VAL A 89 15.27 0.16 -1.51
CA VAL A 89 16.46 0.55 -2.29
C VAL A 89 16.87 1.98 -1.96
N GLU A 90 15.93 2.92 -2.00
CA GLU A 90 16.20 4.34 -1.72
C GLU A 90 16.73 4.54 -0.29
N PHE A 91 16.11 3.93 0.73
CA PHE A 91 16.54 4.05 2.12
C PHE A 91 17.88 3.40 2.39
N ARG A 92 18.19 2.27 1.76
CA ARG A 92 19.53 1.67 1.84
C ARG A 92 20.60 2.60 1.25
N ASP A 93 20.32 3.20 0.10
CA ASP A 93 21.25 4.11 -0.57
C ASP A 93 21.43 5.41 0.24
N ILE A 94 20.36 5.91 0.85
CA ILE A 94 20.40 7.04 1.79
C ILE A 94 21.21 6.67 3.03
N ALA A 95 20.96 5.52 3.64
CA ALA A 95 21.68 5.09 4.83
C ALA A 95 23.19 4.96 4.56
N ALA A 96 23.57 4.44 3.40
CA ALA A 96 24.97 4.41 2.96
C ALA A 96 25.54 5.82 2.74
N LYS A 97 24.80 6.70 2.03
CA LYS A 97 25.24 8.07 1.71
C LYS A 97 25.43 8.94 2.96
N PHE A 98 24.58 8.77 3.96
CA PHE A 98 24.58 9.56 5.19
C PHE A 98 25.22 8.84 6.38
N SER A 99 25.78 7.64 6.18
CA SER A 99 26.40 6.82 7.23
C SER A 99 25.45 6.53 8.41
N ILE A 100 24.17 6.26 8.11
CA ILE A 100 23.14 5.92 9.09
C ILE A 100 23.36 4.48 9.54
N THR A 101 23.72 4.32 10.82
CA THR A 101 24.02 3.01 11.44
C THR A 101 22.97 2.56 12.44
N SER A 102 22.17 3.50 12.95
CA SER A 102 21.03 3.28 13.83
C SER A 102 19.75 3.81 13.18
N ASP A 103 18.61 3.41 13.72
CA ASP A 103 17.31 3.91 13.27
C ASP A 103 17.27 5.43 13.24
N THR A 104 16.81 5.95 12.11
CA THR A 104 16.54 7.37 11.89
C THR A 104 15.05 7.51 11.59
N THR A 105 14.39 8.36 12.38
CA THR A 105 12.96 8.64 12.24
C THR A 105 12.75 9.85 11.34
N VAL A 106 11.79 9.74 10.44
CA VAL A 106 11.27 10.84 9.62
C VAL A 106 9.79 10.95 9.89
N ASN A 107 9.39 12.06 10.52
CA ASN A 107 8.00 12.43 10.76
C ASN A 107 7.35 12.93 9.47
N ILE A 108 6.08 12.59 9.29
CA ILE A 108 5.28 12.85 8.09
C ILE A 108 4.04 13.64 8.51
N GLU A 109 4.08 14.96 8.36
CA GLU A 109 3.00 15.84 8.77
C GLU A 109 2.49 16.65 7.57
N ASN A 110 1.21 16.50 7.22
CA ASN A 110 0.58 17.22 6.11
C ASN A 110 1.34 17.14 4.76
N GLY A 111 2.06 16.05 4.53
CA GLY A 111 2.88 15.89 3.32
C GLY A 111 4.35 16.31 3.48
N GLU A 112 4.68 17.01 4.56
CA GLU A 112 6.04 17.46 4.85
C GLU A 112 6.81 16.39 5.63
N LEU A 113 8.09 16.24 5.30
CA LEU A 113 8.99 15.28 5.93
C LEU A 113 9.98 16.01 6.82
N THR A 114 10.01 15.63 8.10
CA THR A 114 10.93 16.19 9.10
C THR A 114 11.75 15.08 9.73
N VAL A 115 13.07 15.13 9.61
CA VAL A 115 13.98 14.17 10.24
C VAL A 115 14.14 14.49 11.73
N GLU A 116 13.98 13.50 12.59
CA GLU A 116 14.18 13.67 14.03
C GLU A 116 15.67 13.68 14.42
N GLY A 117 15.98 14.44 15.48
CA GLY A 117 17.31 14.48 16.10
C GLY A 117 18.26 15.52 15.51
N ASP A 118 19.15 16.04 16.36
CA ASP A 118 20.16 17.04 16.00
C ASP A 118 21.24 16.44 15.07
N GLY A 119 21.77 17.24 14.14
CA GLY A 119 22.85 16.83 13.23
C GLY A 119 22.41 16.15 11.93
N ASN A 120 21.09 16.11 11.68
CA ASN A 120 20.49 15.51 10.48
C ASN A 120 20.19 16.52 9.35
N GLU A 121 20.74 17.73 9.39
CA GLU A 121 20.37 18.83 8.50
C GLU A 121 20.64 18.50 7.02
N LYS A 122 21.69 17.72 6.74
CA LYS A 122 22.01 17.29 5.37
C LYS A 122 20.99 16.29 4.84
N LEU A 123 20.47 15.41 5.70
CA LEU A 123 19.44 14.45 5.34
C LEU A 123 18.09 15.17 5.15
N GLN A 124 17.74 16.06 6.08
CA GLN A 124 16.58 16.94 5.97
C GLN A 124 16.58 17.69 4.62
N HIS A 125 17.69 18.37 4.30
CA HIS A 125 17.81 19.10 3.04
C HIS A 125 17.73 18.19 1.81
N TYR A 126 18.23 16.97 1.89
CA TYR A 126 18.14 16.01 0.80
C TYR A 126 16.69 15.58 0.53
N LEU A 127 15.91 15.31 1.58
CA LEU A 127 14.49 14.97 1.46
C LEU A 127 13.68 16.16 0.92
N GLU A 128 13.94 17.38 1.40
CA GLU A 128 13.30 18.60 0.88
C GLU A 128 13.54 18.81 -0.63
N LYS A 129 14.75 18.48 -1.11
CA LYS A 129 15.10 18.62 -2.54
C LYS A 129 14.60 17.46 -3.39
N ASN A 130 14.50 16.25 -2.83
CA ASN A 130 14.10 15.06 -3.57
C ASN A 130 12.59 14.85 -3.49
N THR A 131 11.84 15.70 -4.21
CA THR A 131 10.37 15.65 -4.24
C THR A 131 9.82 14.30 -4.69
N ARG A 132 10.50 13.58 -5.59
CA ARG A 132 10.10 12.22 -6.00
C ARG A 132 10.10 11.26 -4.82
N LEU A 133 11.18 11.25 -4.03
CA LEU A 133 11.29 10.40 -2.86
C LEU A 133 10.29 10.81 -1.78
N SER A 134 10.16 12.12 -1.52
CA SER A 134 9.22 12.63 -0.53
C SER A 134 7.78 12.27 -0.87
N ASN A 135 7.40 12.34 -2.15
CA ASN A 135 6.10 11.87 -2.63
C ASN A 135 5.94 10.35 -2.45
N LEU A 136 6.96 9.56 -2.77
CA LEU A 136 6.92 8.11 -2.59
C LEU A 136 6.75 7.74 -1.10
N ILE A 137 7.48 8.38 -0.19
CA ILE A 137 7.35 8.18 1.26
C ILE A 137 5.92 8.50 1.70
N ASN A 138 5.41 9.67 1.33
CA ASN A 138 4.05 10.10 1.66
C ASN A 138 2.96 9.15 1.14
N GLN A 139 3.04 8.79 -0.14
CA GLN A 139 2.08 7.86 -0.76
C GLN A 139 2.13 6.49 -0.07
N THR A 140 3.33 6.01 0.27
CA THR A 140 3.49 4.69 0.89
C THR A 140 3.02 4.67 2.34
N SER A 141 3.25 5.75 3.08
CA SER A 141 2.72 5.93 4.44
C SER A 141 1.19 5.85 4.44
N LYS A 142 0.54 6.59 3.53
CA LYS A 142 -0.93 6.57 3.36
C LYS A 142 -1.43 5.19 2.95
N LEU A 143 -0.76 4.54 2.00
CA LEU A 143 -1.03 3.16 1.59
C LEU A 143 -0.92 2.18 2.77
N SER A 144 0.07 2.38 3.64
CA SER A 144 0.27 1.53 4.82
C SER A 144 -0.88 1.69 5.80
N ALA A 145 -1.25 2.93 6.13
CA ALA A 145 -2.43 3.24 6.94
C ALA A 145 -3.72 2.64 6.35
N LEU A 146 -3.92 2.77 5.04
CA LEU A 146 -5.08 2.21 4.34
C LEU A 146 -5.11 0.67 4.36
N ASN A 147 -3.95 0.03 4.24
CA ASN A 147 -3.85 -1.42 4.33
C ASN A 147 -4.26 -1.92 5.72
N GLU A 148 -3.79 -1.26 6.78
CA GLU A 148 -4.20 -1.56 8.16
C GLU A 148 -5.70 -1.38 8.36
N TRP A 149 -6.27 -0.32 7.78
CA TRP A 149 -7.72 -0.10 7.83
C TRP A 149 -8.50 -1.19 7.08
N ALA A 150 -8.05 -1.59 5.90
CA ALA A 150 -8.67 -2.66 5.13
C ALA A 150 -8.68 -3.98 5.93
N LEU A 151 -7.56 -4.34 6.57
CA LEU A 151 -7.47 -5.51 7.45
C LEU A 151 -8.47 -5.43 8.61
N ALA A 152 -8.66 -4.25 9.19
CA ALA A 152 -9.62 -4.07 10.28
C ALA A 152 -11.05 -4.27 9.78
N THR A 153 -11.40 -3.74 8.62
CA THR A 153 -12.75 -3.93 8.03
C THR A 153 -13.03 -5.39 7.64
N GLU A 154 -12.02 -6.13 7.18
CA GLU A 154 -12.13 -7.56 6.93
C GLU A 154 -12.39 -8.35 8.22
N TYR A 155 -11.62 -8.07 9.27
CA TYR A 155 -11.82 -8.69 10.57
C TYR A 155 -13.19 -8.35 11.19
N ALA A 156 -13.63 -7.08 11.09
CA ALA A 156 -14.96 -6.67 11.52
C ALA A 156 -16.09 -7.41 10.78
N SER A 157 -15.89 -7.68 9.48
CA SER A 157 -16.82 -8.48 8.70
C SER A 157 -16.87 -9.93 9.17
N GLN A 158 -15.75 -10.47 9.64
CA GLN A 158 -15.67 -11.81 10.23
C GLN A 158 -16.34 -11.86 11.61
N LEU A 159 -16.10 -10.88 12.48
CA LEU A 159 -16.81 -10.72 13.75
C LEU A 159 -18.33 -10.70 13.57
N LYS A 160 -18.81 -10.02 12.51
CA LYS A 160 -20.23 -9.99 12.16
C LYS A 160 -20.78 -11.36 11.76
N GLN A 161 -19.99 -12.17 11.06
CA GLN A 161 -20.35 -13.56 10.71
C GLN A 161 -20.38 -14.45 11.96
N ASP A 162 -19.52 -14.15 12.94
CA ASP A 162 -19.45 -14.84 14.23
C ASP A 162 -20.49 -14.34 15.25
N GLU A 163 -21.51 -13.59 14.79
CA GLU A 163 -22.61 -13.04 15.61
C GLU A 163 -22.15 -12.13 16.76
N THR A 164 -20.98 -11.51 16.63
CA THR A 164 -20.50 -10.46 17.56
C THR A 164 -21.46 -9.27 17.54
N SER A 165 -21.65 -8.62 18.69
CA SER A 165 -22.55 -7.47 18.79
C SER A 165 -22.07 -6.29 17.94
N ASP A 166 -23.02 -5.56 17.35
CA ASP A 166 -22.72 -4.36 16.55
C ASP A 166 -21.94 -3.30 17.36
N ASP A 167 -22.22 -3.20 18.67
CA ASP A 167 -21.52 -2.27 19.58
C ASP A 167 -20.03 -2.65 19.72
N ASP A 168 -19.72 -3.94 19.84
CA ASP A 168 -18.34 -4.42 19.96
C ASP A 168 -17.56 -4.33 18.64
N ILE A 169 -18.26 -4.47 17.50
CA ILE A 169 -17.69 -4.27 16.17
C ILE A 169 -17.37 -2.78 15.97
N GLN A 170 -18.29 -1.88 16.34
CA GLN A 170 -18.07 -0.44 16.26
C GLN A 170 -16.94 0.02 17.19
N ALA A 171 -16.85 -0.54 18.40
CA ALA A 171 -15.76 -0.24 19.34
C ALA A 171 -14.40 -0.63 18.76
N PHE A 172 -14.30 -1.81 18.13
CA PHE A 172 -13.10 -2.26 17.45
C PHE A 172 -12.72 -1.35 16.27
N LEU A 173 -13.67 -1.05 15.38
CA LEU A 173 -13.43 -0.17 14.23
C LEU A 173 -12.98 1.23 14.66
N LYS A 174 -13.56 1.78 15.73
CA LYS A 174 -13.09 3.07 16.31
C LYS A 174 -11.65 2.98 16.81
N SER A 175 -11.29 1.88 17.48
CA SER A 175 -9.92 1.67 17.96
C SER A 175 -8.94 1.55 16.80
N ALA A 176 -9.24 0.73 15.79
CA ALA A 176 -8.43 0.59 14.59
C ALA A 176 -8.28 1.92 13.84
N ARG A 177 -9.36 2.70 13.65
CA ARG A 177 -9.31 4.00 12.96
C ARG A 177 -8.42 5.00 13.69
N ASN A 178 -8.49 5.04 15.02
CA ASN A 178 -7.66 5.94 15.81
C ASN A 178 -6.17 5.60 15.65
N VAL A 179 -5.82 4.32 15.70
CA VAL A 179 -4.43 3.86 15.58
C VAL A 179 -3.86 4.08 14.17
N VAL A 180 -4.68 3.92 13.13
CA VAL A 180 -4.29 4.22 11.74
C VAL A 180 -4.01 5.71 11.52
N ASN A 181 -4.66 6.58 12.29
CA ASN A 181 -4.54 8.04 12.17
C ASN A 181 -3.57 8.67 13.19
N THR A 182 -2.97 7.89 14.10
CA THR A 182 -2.04 8.39 15.13
C THR A 182 -0.60 8.11 14.73
N ASP A 183 0.23 9.15 14.82
CA ASP A 183 1.67 9.17 14.54
C ASP A 183 2.06 8.63 13.16
N ASN A 184 2.27 9.54 12.22
CA ASN A 184 2.71 9.19 10.88
C ASN A 184 4.21 9.42 10.76
N PHE A 185 5.02 8.38 10.99
CA PHE A 185 6.46 8.43 10.76
C PHE A 185 6.95 7.19 10.02
N VAL A 186 8.12 7.32 9.40
CA VAL A 186 8.91 6.19 8.90
C VAL A 186 10.23 6.15 9.65
N SER A 187 10.57 4.97 10.17
CA SER A 187 11.89 4.70 10.74
C SER A 187 12.68 3.84 9.77
N PHE A 188 13.95 4.17 9.54
CA PHE A 188 14.80 3.41 8.64
C PHE A 188 16.27 3.38 9.08
N ASN A 189 16.97 2.34 8.65
CA ASN A 189 18.42 2.20 8.76
C ASN A 189 18.95 1.48 7.49
N ALA A 190 20.21 1.05 7.51
CA ALA A 190 20.85 0.37 6.36
C ALA A 190 20.24 -1.01 6.00
N GLN A 191 19.50 -1.62 6.91
CA GLN A 191 19.00 -3.00 6.83
C GLN A 191 17.49 -3.06 6.60
N SER A 192 16.73 -2.12 7.19
CA SER A 192 15.27 -2.15 7.17
C SER A 192 14.66 -0.76 7.28
N PHE A 193 13.37 -0.68 6.98
CA PHE A 193 12.52 0.44 7.33
C PHE A 193 11.12 -0.06 7.69
N GLY A 194 10.36 0.76 8.40
CA GLY A 194 8.96 0.49 8.75
C GLY A 194 8.19 1.79 8.94
N PHE A 195 6.90 1.76 8.59
CA PHE A 195 5.99 2.85 8.91
C PHE A 195 5.35 2.61 10.27
N ALA A 196 5.02 3.69 10.98
CA ALA A 196 4.40 3.63 12.31
C ALA A 196 3.06 2.87 12.36
N SER A 197 2.35 2.79 11.22
CA SER A 197 1.10 2.05 11.06
C SER A 197 1.29 0.53 10.95
N ASP A 198 2.50 0.04 10.63
CA ASP A 198 2.72 -1.37 10.32
C ASP A 198 2.35 -2.30 11.49
N GLY A 199 1.48 -3.28 11.23
CA GLY A 199 1.10 -4.33 12.18
C GLY A 199 0.20 -3.85 13.33
N ARG A 200 -0.33 -2.62 13.24
CA ARG A 200 -1.19 -2.05 14.28
C ARG A 200 -2.53 -2.77 14.38
N THR A 201 -3.18 -3.06 13.26
CA THR A 201 -4.46 -3.78 13.26
C THR A 201 -4.28 -5.20 13.80
N SER A 202 -3.23 -5.91 13.39
CA SER A 202 -2.91 -7.25 13.94
C SER A 202 -2.71 -7.19 15.46
N SER A 203 -2.01 -6.17 15.96
CA SER A 203 -1.79 -5.99 17.41
C SER A 203 -3.11 -5.79 18.18
N ILE A 204 -4.07 -5.04 17.61
CA ILE A 204 -5.38 -4.81 18.21
C ILE A 204 -6.22 -6.10 18.19
N ILE A 205 -6.18 -6.85 17.09
CA ILE A 205 -6.85 -8.16 16.97
C ILE A 205 -6.31 -9.12 18.04
N GLU A 206 -4.99 -9.26 18.15
CA GLU A 206 -4.36 -10.12 19.15
C GLU A 206 -4.65 -9.71 20.59
N GLN A 207 -4.83 -8.41 20.86
CA GLN A 207 -5.24 -7.95 22.19
C GLN A 207 -6.67 -8.38 22.49
N ARG A 208 -7.59 -8.18 21.53
CA ARG A 208 -8.98 -8.60 21.66
C ARG A 208 -9.14 -10.11 21.84
N GLU A 209 -8.38 -10.92 21.10
CA GLU A 209 -8.45 -12.39 21.19
C GLU A 209 -7.91 -12.96 22.51
N ARG A 210 -7.20 -12.14 23.29
CA ARG A 210 -6.69 -12.52 24.62
C ARG A 210 -7.65 -12.18 25.76
N ASP A 211 -8.61 -11.28 25.53
CA ASP A 211 -9.59 -10.80 26.50
C ASP A 211 -10.87 -11.65 26.46
#